data_AF-A0A6G1DX68-F1
#
_entry.id   AF-A0A6G1DX68-F1
#
_cell.length_a   1.000
_cell.length_b   1.000
_cell.length_c   1.000
_cell.angle_alpha   90.00
_cell.angle_beta   90.00
_cell.angle_gamma   90.00
#
_symmetry.space_group_name_H-M   'P 1'
#
loop_
_entity.id
_entity.type
_entity.pdbx_description
1 polymer ?
#
loop_
_entity_poly.entity_id
_entity_poly.type
_entity_poly.pdbx_seq_one_letter_code
_entity_poly.pdbx_strand_id
1 'polypeptide(L)'
;MFVHVFAMLTKLKTSTLENKFAIYRSLGFNKEDVTVMLRWYPTSIGISEEKLKKTVSFLIGKAGLIREDIVTYPNILDNLRRPLSTVL
;
A
#
# COMPACT_ATOMS: atom_id res chain seq x y z
N MET A 1 2.95 -15.78 11.32
CA MET A 1 2.54 -14.70 10.40
C MET A 1 1.10 -14.25 10.66
N PHE A 2 0.10 -15.13 10.69
CA PHE A 2 -1.30 -14.77 10.99
C PHE A 2 -1.52 -14.04 12.33
N VAL A 3 -0.93 -14.53 13.43
CA VAL A 3 -1.08 -13.88 14.75
C VAL A 3 -0.49 -12.47 14.82
N HIS A 4 0.58 -12.19 14.06
CA HIS A 4 1.17 -10.85 13.99
C HIS A 4 0.26 -9.89 13.23
N VAL A 5 -0.26 -10.35 12.09
CA VAL A 5 -1.24 -9.60 11.30
C VAL A 5 -2.49 -9.29 12.12
N PHE A 6 -3.04 -10.28 12.83
CA PHE A 6 -4.20 -10.10 13.69
C PHE A 6 -3.90 -9.14 14.85
N ALA A 7 -2.74 -9.26 15.49
CA ALA A 7 -2.30 -8.33 16.53
C ALA A 7 -2.07 -6.90 16.02
N MET A 8 -1.74 -6.72 14.73
CA MET A 8 -1.70 -5.39 14.13
C MET A 8 -3.11 -4.84 13.93
N LEU A 9 -4.05 -5.66 13.43
CA LEU A 9 -5.45 -5.26 13.26
C LEU A 9 -6.10 -4.80 14.57
N THR A 10 -5.85 -5.50 15.68
CA THR A 10 -6.40 -5.10 17.00
C THR A 10 -5.79 -3.82 17.56
N LYS A 11 -4.61 -3.41 17.08
CA LYS A 11 -3.89 -2.20 17.52
C LYS A 11 -4.12 -0.99 16.63
N LEU A 12 -4.78 -1.16 15.49
CA LEU A 12 -5.02 -0.06 14.56
C LEU A 12 -6.20 0.79 15.04
N LYS A 13 -5.93 2.10 15.21
CA LYS A 13 -6.97 3.09 15.47
C LYS A 13 -7.73 3.35 14.17
N THR A 14 -9.02 3.62 14.29
CA THR A 14 -9.88 4.03 13.15
C THR A 14 -9.28 5.21 12.39
N SER A 15 -8.71 6.18 13.11
CA SER A 15 -8.03 7.35 12.52
C SER A 15 -6.79 6.99 11.70
N THR A 16 -6.02 5.98 12.11
CA THR A 16 -4.87 5.48 11.34
C THR A 16 -5.34 4.88 10.01
N LEU A 17 -6.43 4.13 10.03
CA LEU A 17 -7.01 3.50 8.86
C LEU A 17 -7.60 4.56 7.91
N GLU A 18 -8.35 5.53 8.43
CA GLU A 18 -8.90 6.65 7.67
C GLU A 18 -7.82 7.50 7.01
N ASN A 19 -6.75 7.83 7.74
CA ASN A 19 -5.60 8.52 7.17
C ASN A 19 -4.97 7.71 6.04
N LYS A 20 -4.85 6.38 6.22
CA LYS A 20 -4.31 5.51 5.19
C LYS A 20 -5.19 5.48 3.94
N PHE A 21 -6.51 5.43 4.10
CA PHE A 21 -7.45 5.55 2.99
C PHE A 21 -7.32 6.89 2.26
N ALA A 22 -7.15 8.01 2.99
CA ALA A 22 -6.96 9.32 2.39
C ALA A 22 -5.70 9.36 1.51
N ILE A 23 -4.60 8.75 1.96
CA ILE A 23 -3.37 8.64 1.16
C ILE A 23 -3.63 7.84 -0.13
N TYR A 24 -4.22 6.65 -0.05
CA TYR A 24 -4.53 5.86 -1.26
C TYR A 24 -5.48 6.58 -2.21
N ARG A 25 -6.47 7.30 -1.68
CA ARG A 25 -7.37 8.12 -2.49
C ARG A 25 -6.62 9.24 -3.22
N SER A 26 -5.66 9.90 -2.56
CA SER A 26 -4.81 10.91 -3.21
C SER A 26 -3.94 10.35 -4.36
N LEU A 27 -3.69 9.04 -4.35
CA LEU A 27 -2.97 8.31 -5.39
C LEU A 27 -3.89 7.80 -6.51
N GLY A 28 -5.19 8.09 -6.43
CA GLY A 28 -6.21 7.73 -7.42
C GLY A 28 -6.77 6.32 -7.27
N PHE A 29 -6.58 5.67 -6.12
CA PHE A 29 -7.22 4.37 -5.86
C PHE A 29 -8.67 4.53 -5.44
N ASN A 30 -9.48 3.56 -5.83
CA ASN A 30 -10.86 3.46 -5.39
C ASN A 30 -10.95 2.98 -3.92
N LYS A 31 -11.96 3.45 -3.19
CA LYS A 31 -12.12 3.15 -1.75
C LYS A 31 -12.42 1.68 -1.51
N GLU A 32 -13.29 1.08 -2.32
CA GLU A 32 -13.72 -0.32 -2.16
C GLU A 32 -12.54 -1.27 -2.38
N ASP A 33 -11.75 -1.02 -3.42
CA ASP A 33 -10.55 -1.81 -3.75
C ASP A 33 -9.50 -1.73 -2.64
N VAL A 34 -9.24 -0.52 -2.14
CA VAL A 34 -8.33 -0.33 -0.99
C VAL A 34 -8.87 -1.03 0.25
N THR A 35 -10.19 -1.04 0.46
CA THR A 35 -10.80 -1.72 1.62
C THR A 35 -10.55 -3.22 1.57
N VAL A 36 -10.76 -3.83 0.40
CA VAL A 36 -10.46 -5.25 0.18
C VAL A 36 -8.96 -5.49 0.38
N MET A 37 -8.12 -4.70 -0.27
CA MET A 37 -6.66 -4.81 -0.19
C MET A 37 -6.13 -4.73 1.25
N LEU A 38 -6.58 -3.75 2.05
CA LEU A 38 -6.16 -3.59 3.45
C LEU A 38 -6.65 -4.72 4.36
N ARG A 39 -7.81 -5.32 4.05
CA ARG A 39 -8.36 -6.47 4.80
C ARG A 39 -7.54 -7.74 4.57
N TRP A 40 -7.09 -7.97 3.33
CA TRP A 40 -6.28 -9.13 2.96
C TRP A 40 -4.78 -8.92 3.25
N TYR A 41 -4.31 -7.69 3.18
CA TYR A 41 -2.90 -7.34 3.35
C TYR A 41 -2.71 -6.11 4.25
N PRO A 42 -3.00 -6.25 5.56
CA PRO A 42 -2.96 -5.13 6.51
C PRO A 42 -1.56 -4.60 6.78
N THR A 43 -0.50 -5.34 6.44
CA THR A 43 0.89 -4.86 6.48
C THR A 43 1.11 -3.62 5.60
N SER A 44 0.30 -3.43 4.55
CA SER A 44 0.32 -2.21 3.73
C SER A 44 -0.02 -0.93 4.51
N ILE A 45 -0.67 -1.04 5.67
CA ILE A 45 -0.96 0.10 6.57
C ILE A 45 0.33 0.64 7.18
N GLY A 46 1.30 -0.22 7.46
CA GLY A 46 2.59 0.15 8.04
C GLY A 46 3.56 0.83 7.07
N ILE A 47 3.25 0.86 5.77
CA ILE A 47 4.07 1.55 4.77
C ILE A 47 3.95 3.06 4.99
N SER A 48 5.07 3.79 5.09
CA SER A 48 5.02 5.24 5.22
C SER A 48 4.39 5.90 3.98
N GLU A 49 3.78 7.08 4.14
CA GLU A 49 3.19 7.81 3.03
C GLU A 49 4.21 8.07 1.92
N GLU A 50 5.41 8.53 2.28
CA GLU A 50 6.50 8.80 1.34
C GLU A 50 6.89 7.55 0.54
N LYS A 51 7.10 6.41 1.22
CA LYS A 51 7.43 5.14 0.56
C LYS A 51 6.31 4.73 -0.38
N LEU A 52 5.05 4.83 0.07
CA LEU A 52 3.90 4.46 -0.73
C LEU A 52 3.78 5.31 -2.00
N LYS A 53 3.90 6.64 -1.89
CA LYS A 53 3.86 7.55 -3.06
C LYS A 53 4.96 7.25 -4.07
N LYS A 54 6.19 7.04 -3.60
CA LYS A 54 7.34 6.69 -4.46
C LYS A 54 7.12 5.36 -5.17
N THR A 55 6.69 4.34 -4.42
CA THR A 55 6.44 3.01 -4.96
C THR A 55 5.32 3.03 -6.01
N VAL A 56 4.17 3.64 -5.71
CA VAL A 56 3.05 3.71 -6.65
C VAL A 56 3.43 4.49 -7.92
N SER A 57 4.14 5.62 -7.77
CA SER A 57 4.62 6.40 -8.91
C SER A 57 5.58 5.59 -9.79
N PHE A 58 6.48 4.81 -9.19
CA PHE A 58 7.36 3.91 -9.92
C PHE A 58 6.59 2.81 -10.66
N LEU A 59 5.66 2.13 -9.97
CA LEU A 59 4.93 1.00 -10.53
C LEU A 59 4.07 1.44 -11.74
N ILE A 60 3.39 2.58 -11.63
CA ILE A 60 2.55 3.10 -12.70
C ILE A 60 3.41 3.76 -13.79
N GLY A 61 4.34 4.64 -13.42
CA GLY A 61 5.06 5.48 -14.38
C GLY A 61 6.24 4.81 -15.06
N LYS A 62 6.88 3.83 -14.42
CA LYS A 62 8.06 3.12 -14.97
C LYS A 62 7.82 1.65 -15.26
N ALA A 63 7.09 0.94 -14.38
CA ALA A 63 6.83 -0.48 -14.57
C ALA A 63 5.58 -0.75 -15.44
N GLY A 64 4.76 0.27 -15.73
CA GLY A 64 3.60 0.16 -16.60
C GLY A 64 2.41 -0.58 -15.98
N LEU A 65 2.40 -0.77 -14.66
CA LEU A 65 1.28 -1.41 -13.96
C LEU A 65 0.08 -0.47 -13.84
N ILE A 66 -1.11 -1.05 -13.81
CA ILE A 66 -2.33 -0.33 -13.47
C ILE A 66 -2.65 -0.49 -11.97
N ARG A 67 -3.58 0.31 -11.46
CA ARG A 67 -3.89 0.32 -10.01
C ARG A 67 -4.51 -1.00 -9.57
N GLU A 68 -5.24 -1.63 -10.46
CA GLU A 68 -5.89 -2.92 -10.31
C GLU A 68 -4.86 -4.03 -10.05
N ASP A 69 -3.69 -3.97 -10.71
CA ASP A 69 -2.59 -4.90 -10.44
C ASP A 69 -2.06 -4.73 -9.00
N ILE A 70 -1.92 -3.48 -8.56
CA ILE A 70 -1.44 -3.14 -7.21
C ILE A 70 -2.43 -3.61 -6.14
N VAL A 71 -3.73 -3.45 -6.39
CA VAL A 71 -4.80 -3.94 -5.52
C VAL A 71 -4.81 -5.47 -5.44
N THR A 72 -4.59 -6.13 -6.59
CA THR A 72 -4.57 -7.60 -6.68
C THR A 72 -3.34 -8.19 -5.98
N TYR A 73 -2.19 -7.51 -6.06
CA TYR A 73 -0.91 -7.98 -5.51
C TYR A 73 -0.27 -6.96 -4.55
N PRO A 74 -0.88 -6.70 -3.38
CA PRO A 74 -0.43 -5.62 -2.49
C PRO A 74 0.95 -5.85 -1.85
N ASN A 75 1.48 -7.06 -1.90
CA ASN A 75 2.84 -7.37 -1.47
C ASN A 75 3.91 -6.64 -2.31
N ILE A 76 3.60 -6.22 -3.55
CA ILE A 76 4.54 -5.44 -4.36
C ILE A 76 4.84 -4.06 -3.77
N LEU A 77 3.96 -3.55 -2.90
CA LEU A 77 4.16 -2.27 -2.21
C LEU A 77 5.28 -2.33 -1.16
N ASP A 78 5.56 -3.51 -0.61
CA ASP A 78 6.52 -3.67 0.49
C ASP A 78 7.95 -3.94 -0.02
N ASN A 79 8.07 -4.71 -1.10
CA ASN A 79 9.35 -5.25 -1.61
C ASN A 79 10.27 -4.21 -2.29
N LEU A 80 9.78 -3.01 -2.61
CA LEU A 80 10.61 -1.94 -3.14
C LEU A 80 11.38 -1.26 -2.00
N ARG A 81 12.47 -1.90 -1.56
CA ARG A 81 13.35 -1.40 -0.48
C ARG A 81 14.25 -0.24 -0.95
N ARG A 82 14.44 -0.06 -2.26
CA ARG A 82 15.10 1.11 -2.85
C ARG A 82 14.43 1.46 -4.18
N PRO A 83 14.14 2.75 -4.46
CA PRO A 83 13.78 3.15 -5.81
C PRO A 83 14.95 2.81 -6.75
N LEU A 84 14.67 2.14 -7.87
CA LEU A 84 15.65 1.79 -8.90
C LEU A 84 16.33 3.02 -9.55
N SER A 85 16.01 4.24 -9.11
CA SER A 85 16.71 5.47 -9.48
C SER A 85 18.11 5.61 -8.87
N THR A 86 18.58 4.63 -8.10
CA THR A 86 19.96 4.61 -7.56
C THR A 86 20.84 3.57 -8.29
N VAL A 87 20.31 2.83 -9.28
CA VAL A 87 21.02 1.75 -10.00
C VAL A 87 21.11 2.01 -11.51
N LEU A 88 20.63 3.17 -11.97
CA LEU A 88 20.86 3.72 -13.31
C LEU A 88 21.33 5.17 -13.15
#